data_AF-A0A6F8Y7S7-F1
#
_entry.id   AF-A0A6F8Y7S7-F1
#
_cell.length_a   1.000
_cell.length_b   1.000
_cell.length_c   1.000
_cell.angle_alpha   90.00
_cell.angle_beta   90.00
_cell.angle_gamma   90.00
#
_symmetry.space_group_name_H-M   'P 1'
#
loop_
_entity.id
_entity.type
_entity.pdbx_description
1 polymer ?
#
loop_
_entity_poly.entity_id
_entity_poly.type
_entity_poly.pdbx_seq_one_letter_code
_entity_poly.pdbx_strand_id
1 'polypeptide(L)'
;MTMDRLVKVDLEYGARPLADVLDAVERRAAQPLDGIFLDRAPGDQAGLGGVALAVRAARRAGFGLVVLNPGGPVDQAYRALGAPICVFDGDWADYQRWTGEGAAPGDGHLVYGVPAAHAEAARELMEWRGAGFGVVAETRTW
;
A
#
# COMPACT_ATOMS: atom_id res chain seq x y z
N MET A 1 -14.90 -1.55 -0.36
CA MET A 1 -14.33 -1.88 0.96
C MET A 1 -13.67 -0.62 1.48
N THR A 2 -14.21 0.00 2.53
CA THR A 2 -13.73 1.30 3.01
C THR A 2 -12.42 1.11 3.78
N MET A 3 -11.40 1.91 3.47
CA MET A 3 -10.05 1.82 4.09
C MET A 3 -10.02 2.17 5.59
N ASP A 4 -11.13 2.63 6.15
CA ASP A 4 -11.31 3.12 7.53
C ASP A 4 -11.09 2.05 8.63
N ARG A 5 -10.82 0.79 8.24
CA ARG A 5 -10.56 -0.33 9.16
C ARG A 5 -9.20 -1.00 8.94
N LEU A 6 -8.32 -0.37 8.15
CA LEU A 6 -6.92 -0.76 8.03
C LEU A 6 -6.06 -0.01 9.03
N VAL A 7 -5.10 -0.72 9.62
CA VAL A 7 -4.07 -0.11 10.47
C VAL A 7 -2.74 -0.07 9.77
N LYS A 8 -1.98 1.00 10.00
CA LYS A 8 -0.68 1.18 9.39
C LYS A 8 0.45 0.68 10.28
N VAL A 9 1.37 -0.08 9.67
CA VAL A 9 2.70 -0.38 10.20
C VAL A 9 3.73 0.06 9.18
N ASP A 10 4.60 0.95 9.61
CA ASP A 10 5.65 1.51 8.78
C ASP A 10 6.89 0.62 8.75
N LEU A 11 7.37 0.29 7.55
CA LEU A 11 8.56 -0.53 7.32
C LEU A 11 9.82 0.31 7.05
N GLU A 12 9.69 1.64 6.93
CA GLU A 12 10.78 2.58 6.69
C GLU A 12 11.69 2.19 5.50
N TYR A 13 11.09 1.69 4.43
CA TYR A 13 11.77 1.15 3.24
C TYR A 13 12.83 0.10 3.60
N GLY A 14 12.58 -0.69 4.64
CA GLY A 14 13.48 -1.73 5.13
C GLY A 14 14.51 -1.27 6.16
N ALA A 15 14.57 0.04 6.48
CA ALA A 15 15.47 0.55 7.51
C ALA A 15 15.02 0.19 8.93
N ARG A 16 13.72 -0.03 9.13
CA ARG A 16 13.18 -0.41 10.44
C ARG A 16 13.59 -1.85 10.78
N PRO A 17 14.16 -2.10 11.98
CA PRO A 17 14.52 -3.45 12.40
C PRO A 17 13.31 -4.40 12.34
N LEU A 18 13.52 -5.61 11.84
CA LEU A 18 12.45 -6.59 11.66
C LEU A 18 11.73 -6.91 12.98
N ALA A 19 12.45 -7.02 14.10
CA ALA A 19 11.85 -7.25 15.40
C ALA A 19 10.82 -6.15 15.75
N ASP A 20 11.17 -4.87 15.53
CA ASP A 20 10.30 -3.74 15.81
C ASP A 20 9.06 -3.71 14.90
N VAL A 21 9.20 -4.19 13.66
CA VAL A 21 8.07 -4.38 12.73
C VAL A 21 7.14 -5.46 13.25
N LEU A 22 7.67 -6.62 13.63
CA LEU A 22 6.87 -7.75 14.14
C LEU A 22 6.13 -7.36 15.42
N ASP A 23 6.80 -6.70 16.36
CA ASP A 23 6.18 -6.21 17.58
C ASP A 23 5.09 -5.17 17.29
N ALA A 24 5.28 -4.32 16.27
CA ALA A 24 4.26 -3.37 15.86
C ALA A 24 3.02 -4.06 15.29
N VAL A 25 3.20 -5.07 14.44
CA VAL A 25 2.11 -5.88 13.90
C VAL A 25 1.31 -6.53 15.04
N GLU A 26 1.98 -7.16 16.00
CA GLU A 26 1.35 -7.79 17.15
C GLU A 26 0.56 -6.78 18.01
N ARG A 27 1.16 -5.62 18.31
CA ARG A 27 0.46 -4.56 19.05
C ARG A 27 -0.81 -4.08 18.36
N ARG A 28 -0.82 -4.02 17.02
CA ARG A 28 -2.01 -3.62 16.27
C ARG A 28 -3.09 -4.69 16.28
N ALA A 29 -2.73 -5.96 16.32
CA ALA A 29 -3.68 -7.08 16.35
C ALA A 29 -4.52 -7.14 17.64
N ALA A 30 -4.11 -6.44 18.69
CA ALA A 30 -4.89 -6.29 19.92
C ALA A 30 -6.17 -5.43 19.74
N GLN A 31 -6.40 -4.84 18.57
CA GLN A 31 -7.55 -4.00 18.25
C GLN A 31 -8.42 -4.65 17.15
N PRO A 32 -9.76 -4.50 17.18
CA PRO A 32 -10.66 -5.10 16.19
C PRO A 32 -10.58 -4.34 14.86
N LEU A 33 -9.60 -4.70 14.03
CA LEU A 33 -9.32 -4.11 12.74
C LEU A 33 -9.45 -5.16 11.64
N ASP A 34 -9.88 -4.74 10.46
CA ASP A 34 -10.17 -5.67 9.35
C ASP A 34 -8.92 -6.04 8.56
N GLY A 35 -7.87 -5.23 8.66
CA GLY A 35 -6.62 -5.48 7.98
C GLY A 35 -5.49 -4.55 8.37
N ILE A 36 -4.36 -4.74 7.72
CA ILE A 36 -3.13 -4.00 7.94
C ILE A 36 -2.54 -3.54 6.62
N PHE A 37 -2.00 -2.33 6.67
CA PHE A 37 -1.31 -1.66 5.58
C PHE A 37 0.16 -1.53 5.96
N LEU A 38 1.02 -2.32 5.31
CA LEU A 38 2.46 -2.31 5.50
C LEU A 38 3.06 -1.19 4.65
N ASP A 39 3.21 -0.02 5.27
CA ASP A 39 3.56 1.22 4.59
C ASP A 39 5.06 1.40 4.42
N ARG A 40 5.44 2.17 3.40
CA ARG A 40 6.83 2.39 2.97
C ARG A 40 7.58 1.06 2.89
N ALA A 41 6.97 0.06 2.25
CA ALA A 41 7.62 -1.23 2.03
C ALA A 41 8.80 -1.06 1.06
N PRO A 42 9.97 -1.68 1.30
CA PRO A 42 10.99 -1.74 0.26
C PRO A 42 10.44 -2.49 -0.96
N GLY A 43 10.84 -2.07 -2.16
CA GLY A 43 10.45 -2.70 -3.42
C GLY A 43 11.55 -3.53 -4.08
N ASP A 44 12.75 -3.56 -3.51
CA ASP A 44 13.91 -4.26 -4.07
C ASP A 44 14.08 -5.70 -3.55
N GLN A 45 14.96 -6.46 -4.20
CA GLN A 45 15.26 -7.85 -3.80
C GLN A 45 15.82 -7.98 -2.37
N ALA A 46 16.54 -6.97 -1.86
CA ALA A 46 17.13 -7.02 -0.53
C ALA A 46 16.07 -6.95 0.57
N GLY A 47 15.00 -6.18 0.34
CA GLY A 47 13.87 -6.04 1.27
C GLY A 47 12.90 -7.22 1.30
N LEU A 48 12.86 -8.06 0.26
CA LEU A 48 11.83 -9.08 0.05
C LEU A 48 11.69 -10.03 1.25
N GLY A 49 12.81 -10.48 1.83
CA GLY A 49 12.79 -11.41 2.97
C GLY A 49 12.11 -10.82 4.21
N GLY A 50 12.43 -9.56 4.53
CA GLY A 50 11.81 -8.84 5.66
C GLY A 50 10.31 -8.61 5.44
N VAL A 51 9.93 -8.19 4.23
CA VAL A 51 8.52 -7.98 3.86
C VAL A 51 7.73 -9.28 3.91
N ALA A 52 8.28 -10.38 3.39
CA ALA A 52 7.64 -11.69 3.45
C ALA A 52 7.35 -12.13 4.89
N LEU A 53 8.28 -11.87 5.82
CA LEU A 53 8.11 -12.16 7.24
C LEU A 53 7.03 -11.28 7.87
N ALA A 54 7.01 -9.97 7.55
CA ALA A 54 5.98 -9.05 8.03
C ALA A 54 4.57 -9.43 7.53
N VAL A 55 4.41 -9.77 6.25
CA VAL A 55 3.14 -10.24 5.67
C VAL A 55 2.66 -11.51 6.38
N ARG A 56 3.58 -12.46 6.61
CA ARG A 56 3.23 -13.72 7.28
C ARG A 56 2.87 -13.51 8.74
N ALA A 57 3.54 -12.60 9.44
CA ALA A 57 3.22 -12.24 10.81
C ALA A 57 1.84 -11.57 10.91
N ALA A 58 1.53 -10.64 10.00
CA ALA A 58 0.22 -10.00 9.92
C ALA A 58 -0.92 -11.01 9.75
N ARG A 59 -0.78 -11.94 8.80
CA ARG A 59 -1.79 -12.99 8.60
C ARG A 59 -1.96 -13.89 9.84
N ARG A 60 -0.87 -14.25 10.51
CA ARG A 60 -0.91 -15.04 11.76
C ARG A 60 -1.56 -14.29 12.92
N ALA A 61 -1.41 -12.97 12.94
CA ALA A 61 -2.02 -12.10 13.93
C ALA A 61 -3.53 -11.87 13.67
N GLY A 62 -4.09 -12.46 12.60
CA GLY A 62 -5.53 -12.44 12.32
C GLY A 62 -5.99 -11.35 11.35
N PHE A 63 -5.08 -10.57 10.76
CA PHE A 63 -5.45 -9.59 9.74
C PHE A 63 -5.94 -10.29 8.46
N GLY A 64 -7.23 -10.10 8.14
CA GLY A 64 -7.86 -10.69 6.96
C GLY A 64 -7.41 -10.05 5.63
N LEU A 65 -7.08 -8.76 5.66
CA LEU A 65 -6.47 -8.04 4.54
C LEU A 65 -5.07 -7.55 4.93
N VAL A 66 -4.07 -7.87 4.11
CA VAL A 66 -2.69 -7.38 4.23
C VAL A 66 -2.31 -6.70 2.92
N VAL A 67 -2.11 -5.39 2.94
CA VAL A 67 -1.72 -4.59 1.76
C VAL A 67 -0.27 -4.14 1.92
N LEU A 68 0.51 -4.18 0.84
CA LEU A 68 1.85 -3.59 0.77
C LEU A 68 1.77 -2.22 0.12
N ASN A 69 2.43 -1.22 0.70
CA ASN A 69 2.61 0.08 0.06
C ASN A 69 4.09 0.44 -0.08
N PRO A 70 4.71 0.05 -1.20
CA PRO A 70 5.97 0.62 -1.64
C PRO A 70 5.84 2.05 -2.20
N GLY A 71 4.63 2.45 -2.65
CA GLY A 71 4.41 3.75 -3.31
C GLY A 71 5.04 3.87 -4.70
N GLY A 72 5.59 2.77 -5.22
CA GLY A 72 6.28 2.68 -6.50
C GLY A 72 6.39 1.23 -6.99
N PRO A 73 7.02 1.00 -8.16
CA PRO A 73 7.24 -0.33 -8.69
C PRO A 73 8.06 -1.22 -7.73
N VAL A 74 7.76 -2.51 -7.74
CA VAL A 74 8.48 -3.53 -6.97
C VAL A 74 9.05 -4.59 -7.88
N ASP A 75 10.07 -5.28 -7.38
CA ASP A 75 10.52 -6.51 -8.00
C ASP A 75 9.37 -7.52 -8.12
N GLN A 76 9.31 -8.22 -9.25
CA GLN A 76 8.27 -9.19 -9.57
C GLN A 76 8.07 -10.28 -8.48
N ALA A 77 9.13 -10.64 -7.74
CA ALA A 77 9.06 -11.63 -6.68
C ALA A 77 8.10 -11.24 -5.54
N TYR A 78 7.84 -9.95 -5.33
CA TYR A 78 6.85 -9.47 -4.35
C TYR A 78 5.43 -9.97 -4.65
N ARG A 79 5.13 -10.23 -5.93
CA ARG A 79 3.81 -10.72 -6.35
C ARG A 79 3.50 -12.10 -5.78
N ALA A 80 4.53 -12.91 -5.50
CA ALA A 80 4.37 -14.23 -4.89
C ALA A 80 3.92 -14.17 -3.42
N LEU A 81 3.97 -13.01 -2.76
CA LEU A 81 3.50 -12.84 -1.38
C LEU A 81 1.97 -12.89 -1.27
N GLY A 82 1.25 -12.73 -2.39
CA GLY A 82 -0.21 -12.76 -2.44
C GLY A 82 -0.86 -11.62 -1.64
N ALA A 83 -0.15 -10.51 -1.47
CA ALA A 83 -0.67 -9.28 -0.87
C ALA A 83 -0.94 -8.28 -2.00
N PRO A 84 -2.11 -7.59 -2.03
CA PRO A 84 -2.31 -6.44 -2.91
C PRO A 84 -1.20 -5.41 -2.70
N ILE A 85 -0.74 -4.78 -3.79
CA ILE A 85 0.38 -3.84 -3.77
C ILE A 85 -0.09 -2.49 -4.25
N CYS A 86 0.14 -1.46 -3.44
CA CYS A 86 -0.04 -0.07 -3.81
C CYS A 86 1.24 0.45 -4.48
N VAL A 87 1.19 0.62 -5.80
CA VAL A 87 2.35 0.98 -6.64
C VAL A 87 2.41 2.47 -6.97
N PHE A 88 1.43 3.24 -6.51
CA PHE A 88 1.44 4.69 -6.59
C PHE A 88 0.92 5.28 -5.28
N ASP A 89 1.72 6.11 -4.62
CA ASP A 89 1.30 6.92 -3.45
C ASP A 89 1.92 8.32 -3.59
N GLY A 90 1.15 9.26 -4.14
CA GLY A 90 1.68 10.55 -4.57
C GLY A 90 0.60 11.60 -4.80
N ASP A 91 1.04 12.81 -5.13
CA ASP A 91 0.12 13.91 -5.39
C ASP A 91 -0.53 13.82 -6.79
N TRP A 92 -1.60 14.59 -6.97
CA TRP A 92 -2.35 14.66 -8.23
C TRP A 92 -1.48 15.07 -9.42
N ALA A 93 -0.55 16.00 -9.24
CA ALA A 93 0.28 16.50 -10.33
C ALA A 93 1.24 15.40 -10.83
N ASP A 94 1.82 14.63 -9.90
CA ASP A 94 2.65 13.47 -10.24
C ASP A 94 1.82 12.34 -10.83
N TYR A 95 0.62 12.12 -10.31
CA TYR A 95 -0.28 11.12 -10.86
C TYR A 95 -0.70 11.45 -12.30
N GLN A 96 -0.95 12.71 -12.65
CA GLN A 96 -1.25 13.11 -14.03
C GLN A 96 -0.08 12.81 -14.99
N ARG A 97 1.17 12.95 -14.52
CA ARG A 97 2.38 12.69 -15.33
C ARG A 97 2.72 11.21 -15.42
N TRP A 98 2.36 10.43 -14.42
CA TRP A 98 2.69 9.01 -14.38
C TRP A 98 1.99 8.23 -15.50
N THR A 99 2.73 7.45 -16.25
CA THR A 99 2.22 6.70 -17.41
C THR A 99 1.57 5.36 -17.04
N GLY A 100 1.57 5.00 -15.75
CA GLY A 100 1.25 3.63 -15.31
C GLY A 100 2.46 2.69 -15.36
N GLU A 101 3.65 3.18 -15.71
CA GLU A 101 4.86 2.36 -15.80
C GLU A 101 5.15 1.65 -14.47
N GLY A 102 5.37 0.33 -14.57
CA GLY A 102 5.64 -0.55 -13.43
C GLY A 102 4.40 -1.07 -12.68
N ALA A 103 3.19 -0.61 -13.03
CA ALA A 103 1.94 -1.13 -12.48
C ALA A 103 1.45 -2.37 -13.24
N ALA A 104 0.79 -3.27 -12.50
CA ALA A 104 0.00 -4.37 -13.04
C ALA A 104 -1.50 -4.14 -12.77
N PRO A 105 -2.40 -4.68 -13.61
CA PRO A 105 -3.83 -4.63 -13.33
C PRO A 105 -4.14 -5.20 -11.95
N GLY A 106 -4.94 -4.47 -11.17
CA GLY A 106 -5.27 -4.84 -9.79
C GLY A 106 -4.41 -4.15 -8.72
N ASP A 107 -3.35 -3.44 -9.11
CA ASP A 107 -2.54 -2.64 -8.20
C ASP A 107 -3.31 -1.45 -7.62
N GLY A 108 -2.84 -0.97 -6.47
CA GLY A 108 -3.44 0.13 -5.74
C GLY A 108 -2.82 1.48 -6.10
N HIS A 109 -3.65 2.50 -6.22
CA HIS A 109 -3.22 3.89 -6.40
C HIS A 109 -3.79 4.80 -5.29
N LEU A 110 -2.93 5.47 -4.54
CA LEU A 110 -3.30 6.48 -3.56
C LEU A 110 -2.90 7.87 -4.08
N VAL A 111 -3.89 8.71 -4.33
CA VAL A 111 -3.71 10.01 -4.98
C VAL A 111 -4.28 11.10 -4.08
N TYR A 112 -3.42 11.99 -3.61
CA TYR A 112 -3.79 13.11 -2.75
C TYR A 112 -3.59 14.46 -3.45
N GLY A 113 -4.09 15.55 -2.87
CA GLY A 113 -3.99 16.88 -3.47
C GLY A 113 -4.89 17.05 -4.70
N VAL A 114 -5.90 16.20 -4.87
CA VAL A 114 -6.85 16.28 -5.99
C VAL A 114 -7.90 17.34 -5.66
N PRO A 115 -8.00 18.46 -6.40
CA PRO A 115 -9.06 19.44 -6.16
C PRO A 115 -10.44 18.79 -6.33
N ALA A 116 -11.43 19.18 -5.52
CA ALA A 116 -12.78 18.58 -5.57
C ALA A 116 -13.39 18.53 -6.99
N ALA A 117 -13.15 19.56 -7.80
CA ALA A 117 -13.61 19.64 -9.19
C ALA A 117 -12.98 18.56 -10.12
N HIS A 118 -11.84 17.99 -9.74
CA HIS A 118 -11.14 16.93 -10.49
C HIS A 118 -11.29 15.55 -9.86
N ALA A 119 -12.05 15.39 -8.77
CA ALA A 119 -12.16 14.12 -8.06
C ALA A 119 -12.68 12.99 -8.96
N GLU A 120 -13.68 13.27 -9.81
CA GLU A 120 -14.22 12.28 -10.72
C GLU A 120 -13.24 11.92 -11.84
N ALA A 121 -12.64 12.92 -12.48
CA ALA A 121 -11.62 12.70 -13.51
C ALA A 121 -10.41 11.91 -12.96
N ALA A 122 -10.03 12.11 -11.69
CA ALA A 122 -8.98 11.36 -11.04
C ALA A 122 -9.37 9.88 -10.82
N ARG A 123 -10.64 9.59 -10.49
CA ARG A 123 -11.16 8.21 -10.39
C ARG A 123 -11.22 7.53 -11.74
N GLU A 124 -11.75 8.21 -12.76
CA GLU A 124 -11.78 7.69 -14.14
C GLU A 124 -10.37 7.35 -14.64
N LEU A 125 -9.39 8.23 -14.39
CA LEU A 125 -7.99 7.98 -14.74
C LEU A 125 -7.41 6.79 -13.94
N MET A 126 -7.80 6.62 -12.68
CA MET A 126 -7.42 5.48 -11.86
C MET A 126 -7.97 4.16 -12.37
N GLU A 127 -9.23 4.12 -12.77
CA GLU A 127 -9.85 2.95 -13.39
C GLU A 127 -9.24 2.65 -14.76
N TRP A 128 -9.00 3.67 -15.58
CA TRP A 128 -8.37 3.52 -16.90
C TRP A 128 -6.95 2.94 -16.80
N ARG A 129 -6.21 3.26 -15.73
CA ARG A 129 -4.91 2.67 -15.42
C ARG A 129 -4.98 1.28 -14.78
N GLY A 130 -6.18 0.72 -14.64
CA GLY A 130 -6.38 -0.65 -14.15
C GLY A 130 -6.20 -0.83 -12.65
N ALA A 131 -6.41 0.22 -11.85
CA ALA A 131 -6.33 0.11 -10.40
C ALA A 131 -7.36 -0.90 -9.85
N GLY A 132 -6.93 -1.80 -8.97
CA GLY A 132 -7.82 -2.72 -8.26
C GLY A 132 -8.41 -2.13 -6.98
N PHE A 133 -7.71 -1.14 -6.41
CA PHE A 133 -8.15 -0.38 -5.25
C PHE A 133 -7.48 1.00 -5.27
N GLY A 134 -8.00 1.96 -4.50
CA GLY A 134 -7.35 3.26 -4.41
C GLY A 134 -8.16 4.33 -3.70
N VAL A 135 -7.52 5.47 -3.51
CA VAL A 135 -8.10 6.65 -2.89
C VAL A 135 -7.78 7.87 -3.73
N VAL A 136 -8.80 8.70 -3.91
CA VAL A 136 -8.69 10.07 -4.42
C VAL A 136 -9.08 10.99 -3.27
N ALA A 137 -8.16 11.85 -2.85
CA ALA A 137 -8.36 12.75 -1.71
C ALA A 137 -7.83 14.17 -1.98
N GLU A 138 -8.49 15.16 -1.37
CA GLU A 138 -7.99 16.55 -1.36
C GLU A 138 -6.75 16.70 -0.49
N THR A 139 -6.65 15.94 0.61
CA THR A 139 -5.52 15.96 1.55
C THR A 139 -5.03 14.55 1.85
N ARG A 140 -3.74 14.40 2.13
CA ARG A 140 -3.14 13.12 2.56
C ARG A 140 -3.46 12.91 4.04
N THR A 141 -4.24 11.87 4.34
CA THR A 141 -4.74 11.57 5.70
C THR A 141 -4.31 10.20 6.22
N TRP A 142 -3.44 9.50 5.49
CA TRP A 142 -2.88 8.18 5.82
C TRP A 142 -1.38 8.22 6.11
#